data_AF-A0A385LWB1-F1
#
_entry.id   AF-A0A385LWB1-F1
#
_cell.length_a   1.000
_cell.length_b   1.000
_cell.length_c   1.000
_cell.angle_alpha   90.00
_cell.angle_beta   90.00
_cell.angle_gamma   90.00
#
_symmetry.space_group_name_H-M   'P 1'
#
loop_
_entity.id
_entity.type
_entity.pdbx_description
1 polymer ?
#
loop_
_entity_poly.entity_id
_entity_poly.type
_entity_poly.pdbx_seq_one_letter_code
_entity_poly.pdbx_strand_id
1 'polypeptide(L)'
;PIKSCAPHSIETLGARWPLTERGLLYDREWMIVSARTGVALTQKSNVRLCLVRPQLDVAAGRMRLHFGDDKAEEAGDAGVSVPIDDLDAVDSAALISSSLCQSKVCGDRVDGADCGDAVAAWLSDRLGETADGVRLIRQRPDDQRRSKSKADATIGDQRQRISLANKAPFLLISTASIDWLCERVDAWYQDLQVTALRRKLHRQTINRFRANLVIEAADEADDSLPALAELEWRRLRSANGSVRFGVQGPCTRCQM
;
A
#
# COMPACT_ATOMS: atom_id res chain seq x y z
N PRO A 1 -2.54 3.24 2.37
CA PRO A 1 -2.04 4.02 3.53
C PRO A 1 -1.09 3.24 4.45
N ILE A 2 -1.55 2.14 5.08
CA ILE A 2 -0.73 1.37 6.03
C ILE A 2 -0.05 0.18 5.32
N LYS A 3 1.24 -0.04 5.58
CA LYS A 3 2.00 -1.19 5.09
C LYS A 3 1.36 -2.49 5.57
N SER A 4 1.27 -3.49 4.69
CA SER A 4 0.68 -4.81 4.97
C SER A 4 -0.84 -4.83 5.21
N CYS A 5 -1.54 -3.69 5.22
CA CYS A 5 -2.99 -3.61 5.44
C CYS A 5 -3.79 -3.54 4.12
N ALA A 6 -5.12 -3.50 4.20
CA ALA A 6 -6.01 -3.37 3.05
C ALA A 6 -5.79 -2.04 2.28
N PRO A 7 -6.19 -1.96 0.99
CA PRO A 7 -6.06 -0.72 0.22
C PRO A 7 -7.08 0.34 0.66
N HIS A 8 -6.77 1.60 0.36
CA HIS A 8 -7.73 2.70 0.34
C HIS A 8 -8.03 3.00 -1.13
N SER A 9 -9.28 2.80 -1.57
CA SER A 9 -9.65 3.05 -2.97
C SER A 9 -9.98 4.51 -3.17
N ILE A 10 -9.34 5.14 -4.16
CA ILE A 10 -9.61 6.53 -4.57
C ILE A 10 -10.73 6.59 -5.60
N GLU A 11 -10.94 5.51 -6.37
CA GLU A 11 -12.00 5.41 -7.38
C GLU A 11 -13.38 5.68 -6.77
N THR A 12 -13.61 5.17 -5.56
CA THR A 12 -14.87 5.37 -4.81
C THR A 12 -15.09 6.82 -4.38
N LEU A 13 -14.06 7.67 -4.43
CA LEU A 13 -14.14 9.09 -4.07
C LEU A 13 -14.33 9.99 -5.30
N GLY A 14 -14.22 9.46 -6.53
CA GLY A 14 -14.32 10.25 -7.76
C GLY A 14 -13.26 11.36 -7.88
N ALA A 15 -12.19 11.29 -7.08
CA ALA A 15 -11.25 12.38 -6.87
C ALA A 15 -9.88 12.11 -7.51
N ARG A 16 -9.19 13.18 -7.89
CA ARG A 16 -7.75 13.12 -8.21
C ARG A 16 -6.96 13.04 -6.91
N TRP A 17 -5.88 12.26 -6.89
CA TRP A 17 -5.04 12.13 -5.70
C TRP A 17 -3.68 12.80 -5.86
N PRO A 18 -3.17 13.53 -4.86
CA PRO A 18 -1.91 14.25 -5.00
C PRO A 18 -0.69 13.32 -5.13
N LEU A 19 0.25 13.74 -5.98
CA LEU A 19 1.58 13.15 -6.09
C LEU A 19 2.55 13.92 -5.19
N THR A 20 3.43 13.19 -4.52
CA THR A 20 4.49 13.72 -3.65
C THR A 20 5.84 13.18 -4.10
N GLU A 21 6.92 13.68 -3.50
CA GLU A 21 8.27 13.13 -3.69
C GLU A 21 8.40 11.67 -3.24
N ARG A 22 7.44 11.12 -2.49
CA ARG A 22 7.47 9.75 -1.97
C ARG A 22 6.50 8.79 -2.64
N GLY A 23 5.64 9.28 -3.54
CA GLY A 23 4.58 8.49 -4.17
C GLY A 23 3.24 9.22 -4.19
N LEU A 24 2.15 8.48 -4.04
CA LEU A 24 0.83 9.07 -3.74
C LEU A 24 0.85 9.61 -2.31
N LEU A 25 0.20 10.76 -2.07
CA LEU A 25 0.03 11.32 -0.72
C LEU A 25 -0.51 10.26 0.24
N TYR A 26 0.12 10.08 1.40
CA TYR A 26 -0.28 9.10 2.42
C TYR A 26 -0.14 7.62 2.01
N ASP A 27 0.50 7.29 0.89
CA ASP A 27 0.73 5.89 0.53
C ASP A 27 1.93 5.29 1.28
N ARG A 28 1.65 4.22 2.04
CA ARG A 28 2.62 3.45 2.84
C ARG A 28 3.42 4.33 3.80
N GLU A 29 2.81 5.35 4.39
CA GLU A 29 3.44 6.19 5.43
C GLU A 29 3.31 5.61 6.84
N TRP A 30 2.41 4.65 7.05
CA TRP A 30 2.25 3.98 8.34
C TRP A 30 2.61 2.50 8.29
N MET A 31 3.01 1.96 9.43
CA MET A 31 3.13 0.52 9.63
C MET A 31 2.80 0.12 11.06
N ILE A 32 2.39 -1.14 11.21
CA ILE A 32 2.14 -1.74 12.51
C ILE A 32 3.42 -2.47 12.92
N VAL A 33 3.92 -2.18 14.12
CA VAL A 33 5.13 -2.78 14.69
C VAL A 33 4.80 -3.48 15.99
N SER A 34 5.56 -4.52 16.34
CA SER A 34 5.50 -5.08 17.68
C SER A 34 6.29 -4.18 18.64
N ALA A 35 5.69 -3.71 19.73
CA ALA A 35 6.41 -2.96 20.75
C ALA A 35 7.51 -3.79 21.43
N ARG A 36 7.33 -5.12 21.49
CA ARG A 36 8.30 -6.05 22.10
C ARG A 36 9.60 -6.17 21.28
N THR A 37 9.48 -6.24 19.96
CA THR A 37 10.64 -6.51 19.08
C THR A 37 11.07 -5.29 18.27
N GLY A 38 10.23 -4.25 18.17
CA GLY A 38 10.41 -3.12 17.27
C GLY A 38 10.29 -3.47 15.79
N VAL A 39 9.83 -4.69 15.44
CA VAL A 39 9.77 -5.15 14.05
C VAL A 39 8.39 -4.94 13.45
N ALA A 40 8.36 -4.48 12.19
CA ALA A 40 7.14 -4.35 11.41
C ALA A 40 6.43 -5.69 11.19
N LEU A 41 5.12 -5.72 11.43
CA LEU A 41 4.27 -6.85 11.12
C LEU A 41 4.06 -6.99 9.61
N THR A 42 3.99 -8.24 9.16
CA THR A 42 3.76 -8.60 7.76
C THR A 42 2.55 -9.52 7.65
N GLN A 43 1.93 -9.60 6.47
CA GLN A 43 0.82 -10.54 6.25
C GLN A 43 1.23 -12.01 6.46
N LYS A 44 2.51 -12.35 6.24
CA LYS A 44 3.05 -13.68 6.57
C LYS A 44 2.98 -14.02 8.04
N SER A 45 3.29 -13.04 8.89
CA SER A 45 3.27 -13.23 10.35
C SER A 45 1.87 -13.09 10.93
N ASN A 46 1.02 -12.27 10.34
CA ASN A 46 -0.37 -12.11 10.73
C ASN A 46 -1.23 -11.75 9.52
N VAL A 47 -1.96 -12.73 8.99
CA VAL A 47 -2.81 -12.56 7.80
C VAL A 47 -3.98 -11.59 8.05
N ARG A 48 -4.42 -11.41 9.30
CA ARG A 48 -5.54 -10.52 9.65
C ARG A 48 -5.23 -9.05 9.37
N LEU A 49 -3.97 -8.68 9.14
CA LEU A 49 -3.61 -7.34 8.67
C LEU A 49 -4.36 -6.98 7.38
N CYS A 50 -4.67 -7.94 6.50
CA CYS A 50 -5.43 -7.68 5.28
C CYS A 50 -6.88 -7.22 5.54
N LEU A 51 -7.40 -7.42 6.76
CA LEU A 51 -8.72 -7.00 7.19
C LEU A 51 -8.71 -5.61 7.83
N VAL A 52 -7.54 -5.05 8.16
CA VAL A 52 -7.43 -3.66 8.62
C VAL A 52 -7.57 -2.73 7.42
N ARG A 53 -8.64 -1.95 7.38
CA ARG A 53 -8.99 -1.07 6.27
C ARG A 53 -8.82 0.40 6.67
N PRO A 54 -7.77 1.08 6.18
CA PRO A 54 -7.63 2.51 6.36
C PRO A 54 -8.49 3.30 5.35
N GLN A 55 -9.23 4.27 5.85
CA GLN A 55 -9.96 5.26 5.07
C GLN A 55 -9.42 6.66 5.39
N LEU A 56 -8.93 7.38 4.38
CA LEU A 56 -8.41 8.73 4.55
C LEU A 56 -9.51 9.76 4.29
N ASP A 57 -9.70 10.67 5.25
CA ASP A 57 -10.46 11.90 5.10
C ASP A 57 -9.48 13.07 5.23
N VAL A 58 -8.94 13.48 4.08
CA VAL A 58 -7.92 14.54 4.01
C VAL A 58 -8.51 15.89 4.41
N ALA A 59 -9.78 16.14 4.12
CA ALA A 59 -10.43 17.40 4.49
C ALA A 59 -10.64 17.50 6.01
N ALA A 60 -10.95 16.39 6.67
CA ALA A 60 -11.10 16.33 8.12
C ALA A 60 -9.78 16.09 8.88
N GLY A 61 -8.64 15.99 8.18
CA GLY A 61 -7.35 15.76 8.81
C GLY A 61 -7.27 14.44 9.58
N ARG A 62 -8.00 13.40 9.13
CA ARG A 62 -8.10 12.11 9.85
C ARG A 62 -8.04 10.90 8.93
N MET A 63 -7.49 9.80 9.46
CA MET A 63 -7.62 8.45 8.94
C MET A 63 -8.50 7.64 9.88
N ARG A 64 -9.52 6.95 9.38
CA ARG A 64 -10.29 5.97 10.15
C ARG A 64 -9.86 4.56 9.80
N LEU A 65 -9.72 3.71 10.81
CA LEU A 65 -9.40 2.29 10.63
C LEU A 65 -10.64 1.46 10.95
N HIS A 66 -11.01 0.60 10.02
CA HIS A 66 -12.07 -0.40 10.18
C HIS A 66 -11.47 -1.81 10.11
N PHE A 67 -12.17 -2.80 10.65
CA PHE A 67 -11.73 -4.19 10.59
C PHE A 67 -12.77 -5.11 9.94
N GLY A 68 -12.37 -5.84 8.89
CA GLY A 68 -13.20 -6.85 8.22
C GLY A 68 -13.62 -6.46 6.80
N ASP A 69 -14.82 -6.89 6.42
CA ASP A 69 -15.36 -6.71 5.06
C ASP A 69 -16.17 -5.40 4.94
N ASP A 70 -16.57 -5.01 3.73
CA ASP A 70 -17.32 -3.76 3.48
C ASP A 70 -18.67 -3.68 4.24
N LYS A 71 -19.17 -4.81 4.74
CA LYS A 71 -20.37 -4.88 5.60
C LYS A 71 -20.11 -4.61 7.08
N ALA A 72 -18.85 -4.46 7.49
CA ALA A 72 -18.51 -4.20 8.89
C ALA A 72 -19.00 -2.81 9.37
N GLU A 73 -19.14 -1.84 8.46
CA GLU A 73 -19.77 -0.54 8.76
C GLU A 73 -21.25 -0.71 9.14
N GLU A 74 -21.98 -1.65 8.52
CA GLU A 74 -23.38 -1.95 8.83
C GLU A 74 -23.56 -2.66 10.18
N ALA A 75 -22.51 -3.31 10.68
CA ALA A 75 -22.51 -4.05 11.95
C ALA A 75 -22.16 -3.18 13.18
N GLY A 76 -21.97 -1.87 13.01
CA GLY A 76 -21.69 -0.95 14.13
C GLY A 76 -20.24 -0.92 14.60
N ASP A 77 -19.27 -1.41 13.81
CA ASP A 77 -17.84 -1.19 14.12
C ASP A 77 -17.48 0.28 13.85
N ALA A 78 -17.48 1.09 14.91
CA ALA A 78 -17.15 2.52 14.85
C ALA A 78 -15.71 2.80 14.38
N GLY A 79 -14.85 1.77 14.35
CA GLY A 79 -13.45 1.90 13.99
C GLY A 79 -12.65 2.73 15.00
N VAL A 80 -11.42 3.08 14.63
CA VAL A 80 -10.57 4.01 15.41
C VAL A 80 -10.06 5.14 14.53
N SER A 81 -10.02 6.36 15.06
CA SER A 81 -9.55 7.55 14.35
C SER A 81 -8.09 7.85 14.68
N VAL A 82 -7.31 8.15 13.64
CA VAL A 82 -5.90 8.53 13.68
C VAL A 82 -5.76 9.92 13.05
N PRO A 83 -5.22 10.94 13.74
CA PRO A 83 -4.91 12.23 13.12
C PRO A 83 -3.85 12.09 12.02
N ILE A 84 -3.99 12.83 10.91
CA ILE A 84 -2.99 12.84 9.80
C ILE A 84 -2.29 14.18 9.60
N ASP A 85 -2.75 15.27 10.22
CA ASP A 85 -2.13 16.59 10.04
C ASP A 85 -1.15 16.95 11.17
N ASP A 86 -1.13 16.17 12.23
CA ASP A 86 -0.58 16.58 13.53
C ASP A 86 0.83 16.02 13.80
N LEU A 87 1.76 16.17 12.84
CA LEU A 87 3.13 15.68 13.00
C LEU A 87 4.07 16.71 13.64
N ASP A 88 3.81 18.00 13.47
CA ASP A 88 4.65 19.08 14.03
C ASP A 88 4.44 19.24 15.56
N ALA A 89 3.38 18.64 16.11
CA ALA A 89 3.04 18.66 17.53
C ALA A 89 3.46 17.38 18.30
N VAL A 90 4.05 16.40 17.62
CA VAL A 90 4.43 15.14 18.28
C VAL A 90 5.69 15.34 19.11
N ASP A 91 5.52 15.29 20.43
CA ASP A 91 6.61 15.38 21.39
C ASP A 91 7.66 14.27 21.13
N SER A 92 8.94 14.59 21.33
CA SER A 92 10.04 13.65 21.03
C SER A 92 9.95 12.35 21.84
N ALA A 93 9.18 12.36 22.93
CA ALA A 93 8.88 11.19 23.76
C ALA A 93 7.97 10.14 23.10
N ALA A 94 7.23 10.47 22.04
CA ALA A 94 6.36 9.55 21.31
C ALA A 94 7.04 8.88 20.10
N LEU A 95 8.37 9.02 19.97
CA LEU A 95 9.15 8.44 18.89
C LEU A 95 9.42 6.96 19.14
N ILE A 96 9.05 6.13 18.17
CA ILE A 96 9.35 4.70 18.16
C ILE A 96 10.30 4.43 16.99
N SER A 97 11.46 3.88 17.34
CA SER A 97 12.45 3.44 16.38
C SER A 97 12.24 1.97 16.05
N SER A 98 12.15 1.64 14.76
CA SER A 98 11.65 0.32 14.32
C SER A 98 12.42 -0.24 13.13
N SER A 99 12.38 -1.57 12.97
CA SER A 99 13.00 -2.27 11.85
C SER A 99 11.94 -2.76 10.86
N LEU A 100 12.18 -2.51 9.57
CA LEU A 100 11.31 -3.01 8.49
C LEU A 100 11.41 -4.52 8.27
N CYS A 101 12.39 -5.19 8.84
CA CYS A 101 12.65 -6.61 8.63
C CYS A 101 12.93 -7.35 9.94
N GLN A 102 12.63 -8.65 9.93
CA GLN A 102 12.94 -9.55 11.04
C GLN A 102 14.40 -10.02 11.02
N SER A 103 15.09 -9.98 9.87
CA SER A 103 16.50 -10.40 9.81
C SER A 103 17.42 -9.28 10.30
N LYS A 104 18.39 -9.62 11.16
CA LYS A 104 19.42 -8.69 11.66
C LYS A 104 20.32 -8.09 10.57
N VAL A 105 20.20 -8.57 9.33
CA VAL A 105 21.07 -8.23 8.19
C VAL A 105 20.48 -7.12 7.31
N CYS A 106 19.18 -6.86 7.38
CA CYS A 106 18.53 -5.78 6.63
C CYS A 106 18.47 -4.51 7.49
N GLY A 107 19.50 -3.67 7.45
CA GLY A 107 19.62 -2.44 8.25
C GLY A 107 18.65 -1.29 7.92
N ASP A 108 17.43 -1.57 7.46
CA ASP A 108 16.42 -0.54 7.20
C ASP A 108 15.65 -0.19 8.47
N ARG A 109 16.31 0.61 9.31
CA ARG A 109 15.71 1.22 10.49
C ARG A 109 14.92 2.46 10.07
N VAL A 110 13.71 2.59 10.59
CA VAL A 110 12.82 3.74 10.35
C VAL A 110 12.31 4.24 11.68
N ASP A 111 12.42 5.55 11.88
CA ASP A 111 11.84 6.24 13.02
C ASP A 111 10.44 6.73 12.64
N GLY A 112 9.49 6.53 13.55
CA GLY A 112 8.11 6.96 13.35
C GLY A 112 7.46 7.48 14.63
N ALA A 113 6.46 8.32 14.44
CA ALA A 113 5.59 8.82 15.50
C ALA A 113 4.55 7.75 15.87
N ASP A 114 4.41 7.43 17.15
CA ASP A 114 3.33 6.58 17.65
C ASP A 114 1.97 7.27 17.47
N CYS A 115 0.98 6.52 17.00
CA CYS A 115 -0.40 6.98 16.82
C CYS A 115 -1.25 6.84 18.11
N GLY A 116 -0.65 6.44 19.23
CA GLY A 116 -1.22 6.51 20.57
C GLY A 116 -1.91 5.23 21.05
N ASP A 117 -2.19 5.19 22.36
CA ASP A 117 -2.65 4.00 23.06
C ASP A 117 -4.03 3.51 22.60
N ALA A 118 -4.94 4.42 22.22
CA ALA A 118 -6.26 4.04 21.72
C ALA A 118 -6.17 3.23 20.42
N VAL A 119 -5.26 3.61 19.52
CA VAL A 119 -5.03 2.91 18.25
C VAL A 119 -4.32 1.58 18.50
N ALA A 120 -3.35 1.57 19.41
CA ALA A 120 -2.65 0.35 19.83
C ALA A 120 -3.62 -0.69 20.40
N ALA A 121 -4.48 -0.30 21.34
CA ALA A 121 -5.48 -1.17 21.95
C ALA A 121 -6.46 -1.73 20.92
N TRP A 122 -6.98 -0.87 20.03
CA TRP A 122 -7.88 -1.29 18.95
C TRP A 122 -7.20 -2.30 18.02
N LEU A 123 -5.94 -2.08 17.64
CA LEU A 123 -5.20 -3.00 16.79
C LEU A 123 -4.92 -4.34 17.48
N SER A 124 -4.52 -4.34 18.75
CA SER A 124 -4.29 -5.56 19.50
C SER A 124 -5.56 -6.41 19.63
N ASP A 125 -6.72 -5.78 19.91
CA ASP A 125 -8.02 -6.45 19.93
C ASP A 125 -8.34 -7.08 18.56
N ARG A 126 -8.30 -6.27 17.50
CA ARG A 126 -8.73 -6.68 16.17
C ARG A 126 -7.78 -7.66 15.48
N LEU A 127 -6.49 -7.67 15.81
CA LEU A 127 -5.51 -8.59 15.23
C LEU A 127 -5.34 -9.89 16.06
N GLY A 128 -5.90 -9.94 17.27
CA GLY A 128 -5.92 -11.10 18.15
C GLY A 128 -4.60 -11.37 18.88
N GLU A 129 -4.49 -12.55 19.50
CA GLU A 129 -3.43 -12.91 20.46
C GLU A 129 -1.99 -12.71 19.96
N THR A 130 -1.75 -12.87 18.65
CA THR A 130 -0.41 -12.70 18.05
C THR A 130 0.01 -11.24 17.88
N ALA A 131 -0.89 -10.29 18.16
CA ALA A 131 -0.68 -8.86 18.02
C ALA A 131 -0.82 -8.11 19.36
N ASP A 132 -0.65 -8.81 20.47
CA ASP A 132 -0.53 -8.16 21.78
C ASP A 132 0.69 -7.20 21.80
N GLY A 133 0.44 -5.98 22.25
CA GLY A 133 1.42 -4.90 22.32
C GLY A 133 1.90 -4.39 20.95
N VAL A 134 1.02 -4.28 19.95
CA VAL A 134 1.37 -3.63 18.68
C VAL A 134 1.20 -2.12 18.76
N ARG A 135 1.97 -1.39 17.95
CA ARG A 135 1.88 0.06 17.79
C ARG A 135 1.69 0.39 16.32
N LEU A 136 0.80 1.32 16.02
CA LEU A 136 0.77 1.97 14.71
C LEU A 136 1.74 3.14 14.75
N ILE A 137 2.69 3.13 13.84
CA ILE A 137 3.67 4.22 13.74
C ILE A 137 3.60 4.85 12.36
N ARG A 138 3.77 6.16 12.31
CA ARG A 138 3.85 6.94 11.08
C ARG A 138 5.28 7.36 10.81
N GLN A 139 5.78 7.07 9.62
CA GLN A 139 7.06 7.57 9.15
C GLN A 139 7.11 9.10 9.20
N ARG A 140 8.22 9.66 9.66
CA ARG A 140 8.35 11.12 9.77
C ARG A 140 8.42 11.82 8.39
N PRO A 141 7.98 13.09 8.26
CA PRO A 141 8.04 13.83 7.00
C PRO A 141 9.46 14.20 6.58
N ASP A 142 10.38 14.31 7.55
CA ASP A 142 11.80 14.62 7.36
C ASP A 142 12.67 13.38 7.13
N ASP A 143 12.09 12.17 7.18
CA ASP A 143 12.80 10.92 6.90
C ASP A 143 13.45 10.96 5.49
N GLN A 144 14.71 10.59 5.37
CA GLN A 144 15.46 10.68 4.11
C GLN A 144 15.62 9.34 3.39
N ARG A 145 14.74 8.36 3.64
CA ARG A 145 14.77 7.07 2.98
C ARG A 145 14.59 7.21 1.47
N ARG A 146 15.52 6.60 0.72
CA ARG A 146 15.53 6.58 -0.75
C ARG A 146 15.47 5.16 -1.28
N SER A 147 15.02 5.01 -2.52
CA SER A 147 15.02 3.73 -3.23
C SER A 147 16.44 3.16 -3.35
N LYS A 148 16.56 1.83 -3.22
CA LYS A 148 17.83 1.08 -3.33
C LYS A 148 18.04 0.46 -4.72
N SER A 149 17.40 0.99 -5.76
CA SER A 149 17.55 0.49 -7.13
C SER A 149 19.02 0.43 -7.56
N LYS A 150 19.48 -0.72 -8.08
CA LYS A 150 20.84 -0.89 -8.63
C LYS A 150 21.07 -0.04 -9.89
N ALA A 151 20.02 0.30 -10.62
CA ALA A 151 20.11 1.19 -11.80
C ALA A 151 20.45 2.64 -11.41
N ASP A 152 20.17 3.05 -10.16
CA ASP A 152 20.45 4.39 -9.63
C ASP A 152 21.79 4.48 -8.87
N ALA A 153 22.66 3.47 -8.98
CA ALA A 153 23.97 3.49 -8.33
C ALA A 153 24.89 4.59 -8.90
N THR A 154 24.68 4.99 -10.16
CA THR A 154 25.42 6.04 -10.88
C THR A 154 24.89 7.46 -10.67
N ILE A 155 23.73 7.64 -10.03
CA ILE A 155 23.04 8.96 -9.89
C ILE A 155 23.14 9.56 -8.47
N GLY A 156 23.95 8.96 -7.58
CA GLY A 156 24.24 9.54 -6.26
C GLY A 156 22.99 9.92 -5.43
N ASP A 157 22.97 11.16 -4.93
CA ASP A 157 21.95 11.75 -4.04
C ASP A 157 20.60 12.09 -4.73
N GLN A 158 20.44 11.82 -6.04
CA GLN A 158 19.19 12.06 -6.78
C GLN A 158 18.19 10.88 -6.70
N ARG A 159 18.45 9.88 -5.86
CA ARG A 159 17.54 8.73 -5.73
C ARG A 159 16.18 9.17 -5.22
N GLN A 160 15.13 8.65 -5.86
CA GLN A 160 13.74 8.90 -5.49
C GLN A 160 13.51 8.62 -4.00
N ARG A 161 12.98 9.61 -3.27
CA ARG A 161 12.51 9.41 -1.89
C ARG A 161 11.36 8.41 -1.92
N ILE A 162 11.30 7.55 -0.92
CA ILE A 162 10.22 6.56 -0.82
C ILE A 162 9.71 6.51 0.61
N SER A 163 8.42 6.22 0.75
CA SER A 163 7.82 5.91 2.03
C SER A 163 8.25 4.51 2.50
N LEU A 164 7.43 3.82 3.30
CA LEU A 164 7.67 2.44 3.75
C LEU A 164 7.46 1.41 2.61
N ALA A 165 7.38 1.86 1.36
CA ALA A 165 7.38 1.03 0.17
C ALA A 165 8.65 0.16 0.05
N ASN A 166 8.53 -1.02 -0.53
CA ASN A 166 9.64 -1.99 -0.54
C ASN A 166 10.79 -1.58 -1.48
N LYS A 167 10.47 -1.24 -2.74
CA LYS A 167 11.47 -0.95 -3.79
C LYS A 167 11.20 0.39 -4.49
N ALA A 168 9.97 0.62 -4.92
CA ALA A 168 9.57 1.78 -5.70
C ALA A 168 8.31 2.43 -5.10
N PRO A 169 8.10 3.74 -5.30
CA PRO A 169 6.94 4.48 -4.77
C PRO A 169 5.63 4.11 -5.48
N PHE A 170 5.70 3.61 -6.72
CA PHE A 170 4.54 3.17 -7.48
C PHE A 170 4.75 1.73 -7.93
N LEU A 171 3.67 0.95 -7.89
CA LEU A 171 3.53 -0.29 -8.63
C LEU A 171 2.42 -0.13 -9.66
N LEU A 172 2.69 -0.55 -10.89
CA LEU A 172 1.76 -0.51 -11.98
C LEU A 172 1.43 -1.92 -12.47
N ILE A 173 0.18 -2.12 -12.88
CA ILE A 173 -0.30 -3.32 -13.56
C ILE A 173 -1.25 -2.89 -14.69
N SER A 174 -1.36 -3.69 -15.75
CA SER A 174 -2.41 -3.52 -16.75
C SER A 174 -3.61 -4.43 -16.47
N THR A 175 -4.82 -4.01 -16.84
CA THR A 175 -6.01 -4.86 -16.78
C THR A 175 -5.86 -6.09 -17.67
N ALA A 176 -5.30 -5.92 -18.87
CA ALA A 176 -5.01 -7.01 -19.80
C ALA A 176 -4.13 -8.12 -19.18
N SER A 177 -3.09 -7.75 -18.41
CA SER A 177 -2.26 -8.74 -17.69
C SER A 177 -3.02 -9.46 -16.57
N ILE A 178 -4.01 -8.80 -15.95
CA ILE A 178 -4.83 -9.41 -14.90
C ILE A 178 -5.82 -10.39 -15.50
N ASP A 179 -6.50 -10.03 -16.58
CA ASP A 179 -7.38 -10.95 -17.32
C ASP A 179 -6.61 -12.19 -17.79
N TRP A 180 -5.47 -11.96 -18.45
CA TRP A 180 -4.54 -13.01 -18.89
C TRP A 180 -4.09 -13.94 -17.76
N LEU A 181 -3.87 -13.40 -16.56
CA LEU A 181 -3.50 -14.18 -15.39
C LEU A 181 -4.68 -14.98 -14.86
N CYS A 182 -5.86 -14.36 -14.77
CA CYS A 182 -7.06 -15.03 -14.30
C CYS A 182 -7.41 -16.24 -15.17
N GLU A 183 -7.26 -16.14 -16.49
CA GLU A 183 -7.45 -17.23 -17.45
C GLU A 183 -6.47 -18.40 -17.28
N ARG A 184 -5.31 -18.17 -16.65
CA ARG A 184 -4.26 -19.19 -16.44
C ARG A 184 -4.39 -19.96 -15.15
N VAL A 185 -5.32 -19.57 -14.27
CA VAL A 185 -5.55 -20.25 -13.00
C VAL A 185 -6.74 -21.18 -13.17
N ASP A 186 -6.47 -22.46 -13.43
CA ASP A 186 -7.49 -23.49 -13.68
C ASP A 186 -8.57 -23.52 -12.58
N ALA A 187 -8.16 -23.31 -11.32
CA ALA A 187 -9.05 -23.28 -10.17
C ALA A 187 -10.11 -22.17 -10.22
N TRP A 188 -9.94 -21.14 -11.07
CA TRP A 188 -10.86 -20.02 -11.21
C TRP A 188 -11.79 -20.15 -12.42
N TYR A 189 -11.67 -21.22 -13.21
CA TYR A 189 -12.41 -21.39 -14.46
C TYR A 189 -13.93 -21.23 -14.31
N GLN A 190 -14.52 -21.79 -13.25
CA GLN A 190 -15.97 -21.71 -13.00
C GLN A 190 -16.42 -20.27 -12.72
N ASP A 191 -15.66 -19.53 -11.90
CA ASP A 191 -15.96 -18.13 -11.58
C ASP A 191 -15.87 -17.22 -12.81
N LEU A 192 -14.99 -17.55 -13.76
CA LEU A 192 -14.85 -16.81 -15.02
C LEU A 192 -16.07 -16.93 -15.94
N GLN A 193 -16.85 -18.01 -15.83
CA GLN A 193 -18.08 -18.20 -16.64
C GLN A 193 -19.23 -17.32 -16.17
N VAL A 194 -19.17 -16.79 -14.95
CA VAL A 194 -20.23 -15.96 -14.37
C VAL A 194 -19.75 -14.50 -14.33
N THR A 195 -20.35 -13.63 -15.15
CA THR A 195 -19.93 -12.22 -15.31
C THR A 195 -19.73 -11.48 -13.97
N ALA A 196 -20.62 -11.67 -12.99
CA ALA A 196 -20.50 -11.04 -11.68
C ALA A 196 -19.30 -11.57 -10.87
N LEU A 197 -19.04 -12.87 -10.92
CA LEU A 197 -17.91 -13.51 -10.24
C LEU A 197 -16.59 -13.16 -10.93
N ARG A 198 -16.56 -13.13 -12.27
CA ARG A 198 -15.41 -12.65 -13.06
C ARG A 198 -14.99 -11.24 -12.64
N ARG A 199 -15.93 -10.28 -12.58
CA ARG A 199 -15.65 -8.90 -12.14
C ARG A 199 -15.12 -8.84 -10.71
N LYS A 200 -15.70 -9.64 -9.81
CA LYS A 200 -15.25 -9.75 -8.42
C LYS A 200 -13.83 -10.31 -8.33
N LEU A 201 -13.55 -11.40 -9.05
CA LEU A 201 -12.25 -12.04 -9.11
C LEU A 201 -11.21 -11.08 -9.67
N HIS A 202 -11.48 -10.42 -10.80
CA HIS A 202 -10.59 -9.43 -11.41
C HIS A 202 -10.19 -8.34 -10.40
N ARG A 203 -11.16 -7.73 -9.72
CA ARG A 203 -10.90 -6.72 -8.67
C ARG A 203 -10.10 -7.27 -7.49
N GLN A 204 -10.42 -8.48 -7.02
CA GLN A 204 -9.68 -9.13 -5.94
C GLN A 204 -8.23 -9.43 -6.35
N THR A 205 -8.01 -9.83 -7.59
CA THR A 205 -6.68 -10.09 -8.15
C THR A 205 -5.87 -8.79 -8.19
N ILE A 206 -6.41 -7.70 -8.72
CA ILE A 206 -5.78 -6.35 -8.67
C ILE A 206 -5.35 -6.00 -7.23
N ASN A 207 -6.26 -6.17 -6.26
CA ASN A 207 -5.98 -5.86 -4.86
C ASN A 207 -4.85 -6.72 -4.27
N ARG A 208 -4.73 -7.99 -4.68
CA ARG A 208 -3.60 -8.87 -4.31
C ARG A 208 -2.27 -8.38 -4.88
N PHE A 209 -2.27 -7.72 -6.03
CA PHE A 209 -1.04 -7.12 -6.57
C PHE A 209 -0.57 -5.91 -5.75
N ARG A 210 -1.50 -5.23 -5.06
CA ARG A 210 -1.26 -3.98 -4.31
C ARG A 210 -0.65 -2.88 -5.19
N ALA A 211 -1.10 -2.84 -6.44
CA ALA A 211 -0.73 -1.81 -7.39
C ALA A 211 -1.29 -0.45 -6.98
N ASN A 212 -0.55 0.60 -7.30
CA ASN A 212 -0.98 1.99 -7.17
C ASN A 212 -1.67 2.47 -8.45
N LEU A 213 -1.18 2.00 -9.60
CA LEU A 213 -1.67 2.37 -10.93
C LEU A 213 -2.20 1.12 -11.63
N VAL A 214 -3.45 1.17 -12.07
CA VAL A 214 -4.06 0.15 -12.94
C VAL A 214 -4.29 0.82 -14.28
N ILE A 215 -3.67 0.30 -15.34
CA ILE A 215 -3.79 0.85 -16.69
C ILE A 215 -4.72 -0.01 -17.53
N GLU A 216 -5.60 0.66 -18.25
CA GLU A 216 -6.53 0.07 -19.20
C GLU A 216 -6.31 0.71 -20.57
N ALA A 217 -6.61 -0.03 -21.64
CA ALA A 217 -6.60 0.52 -22.99
C ALA A 217 -7.71 1.58 -23.16
N ALA A 218 -7.49 2.57 -24.01
CA ALA A 218 -8.43 3.66 -24.19
C ALA A 218 -9.69 3.25 -24.99
N ASP A 219 -9.57 2.30 -25.93
CA ASP A 219 -10.66 1.85 -26.81
C ASP A 219 -10.60 0.33 -27.05
N GLU A 220 -11.77 -0.33 -27.06
CA GLU A 220 -11.92 -1.77 -27.33
C GLU A 220 -11.84 -2.13 -28.83
N ALA A 221 -11.80 -1.15 -29.72
CA ALA A 221 -12.10 -1.37 -31.15
C ALA A 221 -10.90 -1.77 -32.03
N ASP A 222 -9.65 -1.51 -31.62
CA ASP A 222 -8.44 -1.93 -32.36
C ASP A 222 -7.11 -1.79 -31.57
N ASP A 223 -7.13 -1.09 -30.42
CA ASP A 223 -5.94 -0.76 -29.60
C ASP A 223 -5.90 -1.58 -28.28
N SER A 224 -6.25 -2.87 -28.34
CA SER A 224 -6.20 -3.73 -27.17
C SER A 224 -4.77 -3.83 -26.64
N LEU A 225 -4.52 -3.37 -25.42
CA LEU A 225 -3.22 -3.46 -24.79
C LEU A 225 -2.84 -4.94 -24.62
N PRO A 226 -1.73 -5.44 -25.22
CA PRO A 226 -1.35 -6.83 -25.06
C PRO A 226 -1.04 -7.15 -23.60
N ALA A 227 -1.42 -8.35 -23.15
CA ALA A 227 -1.03 -8.82 -21.84
C ALA A 227 0.50 -8.82 -21.68
N LEU A 228 0.96 -8.40 -20.50
CA LEU A 228 2.37 -8.23 -20.13
C LEU A 228 3.12 -7.14 -20.91
N ALA A 229 2.44 -6.32 -21.71
CA ALA A 229 3.09 -5.21 -22.43
C ALA A 229 3.81 -4.24 -21.48
N GLU A 230 3.35 -4.10 -20.23
CA GLU A 230 3.98 -3.24 -19.23
C GLU A 230 5.40 -3.67 -18.84
N LEU A 231 5.83 -4.89 -19.16
CA LEU A 231 7.19 -5.37 -18.90
C LEU A 231 8.24 -4.68 -19.80
N GLU A 232 7.82 -4.24 -20.99
CA GLU A 232 8.70 -3.57 -21.97
C GLU A 232 8.68 -2.05 -21.85
N TRP A 233 7.78 -1.51 -21.01
CA TRP A 233 7.66 -0.07 -20.83
C TRP A 233 8.88 0.51 -20.13
N ARG A 234 9.37 1.64 -20.65
CA ARG A 234 10.50 2.38 -20.05
C ARG A 234 10.08 3.69 -19.41
N ARG A 235 9.06 4.33 -19.97
CA ARG A 235 8.56 5.62 -19.52
C ARG A 235 7.05 5.69 -19.72
N LEU A 236 6.36 6.32 -18.78
CA LEU A 236 4.96 6.71 -18.93
C LEU A 236 4.85 8.22 -18.78
N ARG A 237 3.82 8.80 -19.40
CA ARG A 237 3.53 10.22 -19.29
C ARG A 237 2.02 10.42 -19.27
N SER A 238 1.54 11.36 -18.47
CA SER A 238 0.14 11.80 -18.53
C SER A 238 -0.17 12.43 -19.90
N ALA A 239 -1.43 12.40 -20.32
CA ALA A 239 -1.84 12.94 -21.63
C ALA A 239 -1.43 14.42 -21.82
N ASN A 240 -1.58 15.24 -20.78
CA ASN A 240 -1.18 16.65 -20.75
C ASN A 240 0.33 16.88 -20.55
N GLY A 241 1.12 15.82 -20.38
CA GLY A 241 2.57 15.90 -20.19
C GLY A 241 3.07 16.37 -18.83
N SER A 242 2.17 16.70 -17.88
CA SER A 242 2.54 17.27 -16.58
C SER A 242 3.22 16.28 -15.64
N VAL A 243 2.98 14.98 -15.81
CA VAL A 243 3.58 13.92 -15.01
C VAL A 243 4.32 12.95 -15.91
N ARG A 244 5.55 12.58 -15.51
CA ARG A 244 6.40 11.62 -16.20
C ARG A 244 6.88 10.58 -15.20
N PHE A 245 6.79 9.31 -15.57
CA PHE A 245 7.28 8.18 -14.80
C PHE A 245 8.41 7.49 -15.56
N GLY A 246 9.49 7.14 -14.86
CA GLY A 246 10.50 6.21 -15.34
C GLY A 246 10.24 4.82 -14.77
N VAL A 247 10.26 3.79 -15.61
CA VAL A 247 10.07 2.40 -15.18
C VAL A 247 11.40 1.85 -14.68
N GLN A 248 11.44 1.41 -13.42
CA GLN A 248 12.65 0.87 -12.79
C GLN A 248 12.86 -0.62 -13.08
N GLY A 249 11.85 -1.31 -13.59
CA GLY A 249 11.89 -2.73 -13.94
C GLY A 249 10.76 -3.55 -13.31
N PRO A 250 10.76 -4.88 -13.53
CA PRO A 250 9.68 -5.76 -13.13
C PRO A 250 9.59 -5.96 -11.61
N CYS A 251 8.36 -6.15 -11.12
CA CYS A 251 8.08 -6.46 -9.72
C CYS A 251 8.10 -7.98 -9.48
N THR A 252 9.17 -8.50 -8.89
CA THR A 252 9.19 -9.90 -8.42
C THR A 252 8.19 -10.08 -7.29
N ARG A 253 7.25 -11.01 -7.45
CA ARG A 253 6.22 -11.29 -6.45
C ARG A 253 6.82 -12.10 -5.31
N CYS A 254 6.68 -11.61 -4.08
CA CYS A 254 6.95 -12.43 -2.90
C CYS A 254 5.75 -13.35 -2.65
N GLN A 255 6.00 -14.56 -2.16
CA GLN A 255 4.97 -15.30 -1.43
C GLN A 255 4.45 -14.36 -0.35
N MET A 256 3.15 -14.10 -0.32
CA MET A 256 2.49 -13.33 0.74
C MET A 256 1.75 -14.30 1.63
#